data_AF-G4QG00-F1
#
_entry.id   AF-G4QG00-F1
#
_cell.length_a   1.000
_cell.length_b   1.000
_cell.length_c   1.000
_cell.angle_alpha   90.00
_cell.angle_beta   90.00
_cell.angle_gamma   90.00
#
_symmetry.space_group_name_H-M   'P 1'
#
loop_
_entity.id
_entity.type
_entity.pdbx_description
1 polymer ?
#
loop_
_entity_poly.entity_id
_entity_poly.type
_entity_poly.pdbx_seq_one_letter_code
_entity_poly.pdbx_strand_id
1 'polypeptide(L)'
;MTITSSQSEPKEGRLHVIFSKSDEQEPRFYSAWPTQDVEPLFSQDLPALTKGQSINFDAATRGFPFASLTDLPALYGAMSCKAFGQYLSRSMVQFFQIN
;
A
#
# COMPACT_ATOMS: atom_id res chain seq x y z
N MET A 1 -10.37 1.54 -1.72
CA MET A 1 -9.99 1.06 -0.39
C MET A 1 -9.65 2.26 0.46
N THR A 2 -10.24 2.39 1.64
CA THR A 2 -10.02 3.55 2.52
C THR A 2 -9.13 3.16 3.69
N ILE A 3 -8.07 3.95 3.94
CA ILE A 3 -7.18 3.75 5.08
C ILE A 3 -7.31 4.96 6.00
N THR A 4 -7.55 4.71 7.29
CA THR A 4 -7.74 5.75 8.30
C THR A 4 -6.53 5.82 9.24
N SER A 5 -5.98 7.02 9.41
CA SER A 5 -4.83 7.25 10.28
C SER A 5 -5.19 7.10 11.76
N SER A 6 -4.34 6.41 12.50
CA SER A 6 -4.36 6.35 13.97
C SER A 6 -3.27 7.22 14.62
N GLN A 7 -2.49 7.96 13.82
CA GLN A 7 -1.35 8.73 14.29
C GLN A 7 -1.80 9.95 15.08
N SER A 8 -1.22 10.15 16.26
CA SER A 8 -1.50 11.33 17.11
C SER A 8 -0.91 12.61 16.55
N GLU A 9 0.19 12.51 15.81
CA GLU A 9 0.88 13.64 15.18
C GLU A 9 0.77 13.53 13.65
N PRO A 10 0.66 14.66 12.92
CA PRO A 10 0.69 14.68 11.47
C PRO A 10 2.00 14.08 10.97
N LYS A 11 1.93 13.07 10.10
CA LYS A 11 3.11 12.47 9.47
C LYS A 11 3.01 12.51 7.97
N GLU A 12 3.93 13.22 7.34
CA GLU A 12 4.10 13.25 5.90
C GLU A 12 4.93 12.06 5.42
N GLY A 13 4.62 11.57 4.23
CA GLY A 13 5.30 10.41 3.68
C GLY A 13 4.63 9.86 2.44
N ARG A 14 4.76 8.55 2.27
CA ARG A 14 4.12 7.79 1.22
C ARG A 14 3.49 6.53 1.81
N LEU A 15 2.26 6.27 1.42
CA LEU A 15 1.54 5.06 1.81
C LEU A 15 1.62 4.07 0.66
N HIS A 16 2.01 2.85 0.99
CA HIS A 16 2.17 1.74 0.07
C HIS A 16 1.15 0.66 0.37
N VAL A 17 0.62 0.02 -0.67
CA VAL A 17 -0.26 -1.15 -0.58
C VAL A 17 0.34 -2.24 -1.44
N ILE A 18 0.55 -3.41 -0.86
CA ILE A 18 1.01 -4.60 -1.58
C ILE A 18 -0.09 -5.65 -1.59
N PHE A 19 -0.32 -6.26 -2.76
CA PHE A 19 -1.29 -7.33 -2.95
C PHE A 19 -0.58 -8.69 -3.07
N SER A 20 -1.13 -9.70 -2.40
CA SER A 20 -0.65 -11.07 -2.53
C SER A 20 -1.56 -11.88 -3.46
N LYS A 21 -1.00 -12.95 -4.04
CA LYS A 21 -1.75 -13.99 -4.73
C LYS A 21 -2.23 -15.12 -3.79
N SER A 22 -2.00 -14.99 -2.50
CA SER A 22 -2.33 -15.99 -1.48
C SER A 22 -2.43 -15.34 -0.10
N ASP A 23 -3.23 -15.91 0.78
CA ASP A 23 -3.28 -15.59 2.22
C ASP A 23 -2.37 -16.49 3.07
N GLU A 24 -1.73 -17.50 2.46
CA GLU A 24 -0.81 -18.43 3.14
C GLU A 24 0.50 -17.76 3.58
N GLN A 25 0.94 -16.74 2.84
CA GLN A 25 2.16 -16.00 3.13
C GLN A 25 1.92 -14.50 3.05
N GLU A 26 2.43 -13.77 4.05
CA GLU A 26 2.41 -12.32 4.04
C GLU A 26 3.14 -11.76 2.81
N PRO A 27 2.54 -10.83 2.05
CA PRO A 27 3.20 -10.23 0.90
C PRO A 27 4.47 -9.51 1.35
N ARG A 28 5.58 -9.77 0.65
CA ARG A 28 6.89 -9.18 0.96
C ARG A 28 7.22 -8.11 -0.06
N PHE A 29 7.85 -7.03 0.40
CA PHE A 29 8.39 -6.03 -0.51
C PHE A 29 9.74 -6.54 -1.06
N TYR A 30 9.71 -7.25 -2.17
CA TYR A 30 10.91 -7.73 -2.87
C TYR A 30 11.18 -6.96 -4.16
N SER A 31 12.45 -6.65 -4.42
CA SER A 31 12.91 -6.25 -5.75
C SER A 31 13.27 -7.49 -6.56
N ALA A 32 12.32 -8.11 -7.24
CA ALA A 32 12.64 -9.21 -8.15
C ALA A 32 12.99 -8.68 -9.54
N TRP A 33 14.06 -7.89 -9.67
CA TRP A 33 14.57 -7.53 -11.00
C TRP A 33 15.35 -8.71 -11.61
N PRO A 34 15.16 -9.09 -12.89
CA PRO A 34 14.33 -8.45 -13.93
C PRO A 34 12.92 -9.06 -14.10
N THR A 35 12.47 -9.93 -13.21
CA THR A 35 11.19 -10.64 -13.35
C THR A 35 10.01 -9.74 -13.00
N GLN A 36 8.93 -9.80 -13.79
CA GLN A 36 7.66 -9.14 -13.43
C GLN A 36 6.83 -9.93 -12.42
N ASP A 37 7.35 -11.06 -11.92
CA ASP A 37 6.70 -11.86 -10.87
C ASP A 37 7.03 -11.26 -9.50
N VAL A 38 6.56 -10.04 -9.29
CA VAL A 38 6.58 -9.34 -8.00
C VAL A 38 5.16 -9.10 -7.54
N GLU A 39 4.97 -9.03 -6.24
CA GLU A 39 3.73 -8.60 -5.63
C GLU A 39 3.35 -7.18 -6.11
N PRO A 40 2.12 -6.97 -6.61
CA PRO A 40 1.69 -5.65 -7.05
C PRO A 40 1.74 -4.63 -5.92
N LEU A 41 2.46 -3.53 -6.16
CA LEU A 41 2.64 -2.41 -5.26
C LEU A 41 1.95 -1.18 -5.82
N PHE A 42 1.07 -0.58 -5.03
CA PHE A 42 0.42 0.69 -5.33
C PHE A 42 0.77 1.70 -4.27
N SER A 43 0.88 2.97 -4.64
CA SER A 43 1.34 3.98 -3.69
C SER A 43 0.73 5.33 -3.97
N GLN A 44 0.53 6.09 -2.89
CA GLN A 44 0.12 7.48 -2.95
C GLN A 44 0.82 8.27 -1.86
N ASP A 45 1.06 9.55 -2.13
CA ASP A 45 1.63 10.44 -1.12
C ASP A 45 0.67 10.56 0.05
N LEU A 46 1.22 10.49 1.25
CA LEU A 46 0.49 10.63 2.48
C LEU A 46 0.56 12.11 2.89
N PRO A 47 -0.50 12.90 2.65
CA PRO A 47 -0.57 14.24 3.20
C PRO A 47 -0.63 14.09 4.72
N ALA A 48 0.03 14.95 5.49
CA ALA A 48 0.23 14.84 6.94
C ALA A 48 -1.04 14.44 7.75
N LEU A 49 -1.42 13.15 7.75
CA LEU A 49 -2.73 12.72 8.25
C LEU A 49 -2.69 12.63 9.77
N THR A 50 -3.62 13.31 10.41
CA THR A 50 -3.91 13.18 11.85
C THR A 50 -4.95 12.09 12.11
N LYS A 51 -5.08 11.71 13.38
CA LYS A 51 -6.01 10.66 13.83
C LYS A 51 -7.42 10.86 13.28
N GLY A 52 -7.97 9.81 12.68
CA GLY A 52 -9.32 9.80 12.12
C GLY A 52 -9.42 10.36 10.70
N GLN A 53 -8.38 11.01 10.18
CA GLN A 53 -8.33 11.38 8.77
C GLN A 53 -8.00 10.17 7.91
N SER A 54 -8.55 10.14 6.71
CA SER A 54 -8.44 8.99 5.81
C SER A 54 -7.86 9.40 4.46
N ILE A 55 -7.28 8.42 3.79
CA ILE A 55 -6.87 8.50 2.39
C ILE A 55 -7.47 7.33 1.62
N ASN A 56 -7.90 7.59 0.39
CA ASN A 56 -8.55 6.58 -0.44
C ASN A 56 -7.59 6.10 -1.53
N PHE A 57 -7.43 4.79 -1.64
CA PHE A 57 -6.87 4.13 -2.81
C PHE A 57 -8.02 3.81 -3.76
N ASP A 58 -8.19 4.62 -4.80
CA ASP A 58 -9.22 4.44 -5.81
C ASP A 58 -8.69 3.75 -7.08
N ALA A 59 -9.60 3.52 -8.04
CA ALA A 59 -9.31 2.93 -9.34
C ALA A 59 -8.10 3.56 -10.07
N ALA A 60 -7.89 4.87 -9.91
CA ALA A 60 -6.82 5.62 -10.59
C ALA A 60 -5.46 5.54 -9.88
N THR A 61 -5.39 4.94 -8.69
CA THR A 61 -4.15 4.89 -7.91
C THR A 61 -3.09 4.09 -8.66
N ARG A 62 -1.92 4.70 -8.86
CA ARG A 62 -0.85 4.16 -9.70
C ARG A 62 0.02 3.15 -8.94
N GLY A 63 0.63 2.23 -9.69
CA GLY A 63 1.46 1.18 -9.11
C GLY A 63 2.42 0.51 -10.09
N PHE A 64 2.86 -0.69 -9.69
CA PHE A 64 3.72 -1.60 -10.44
C PHE A 64 3.36 -3.05 -10.06
N PRO A 65 3.41 -4.04 -10.99
CA PRO A 65 3.71 -3.90 -12.42
C PRO A 65 2.55 -3.33 -13.24
N PHE A 66 1.37 -3.19 -12.62
CA PHE A 66 0.17 -2.64 -13.25
C PHE A 66 0.13 -1.12 -13.11
N ALA A 67 -0.29 -0.43 -14.17
CA ALA A 67 -0.25 1.03 -14.21
C ALA A 67 -1.20 1.68 -13.18
N SER A 68 -2.33 1.03 -12.89
CA SER A 68 -3.33 1.48 -11.93
C SER A 68 -4.05 0.33 -11.23
N LEU A 69 -4.81 0.63 -10.16
CA LEU A 69 -5.64 -0.36 -9.47
C LEU A 69 -6.75 -0.94 -10.36
N THR A 70 -7.21 -0.21 -11.38
CA THR A 70 -8.13 -0.78 -12.39
C THR A 70 -7.48 -1.87 -13.23
N ASP A 71 -6.17 -1.81 -13.43
CA ASP A 71 -5.43 -2.79 -14.22
C ASP A 71 -5.04 -4.03 -13.40
N LEU A 72 -5.35 -4.05 -12.10
CA LEU A 72 -5.05 -5.16 -11.21
C LEU A 72 -5.96 -6.36 -11.55
N PRO A 73 -5.40 -7.52 -11.94
CA PRO A 73 -6.21 -8.68 -12.29
C PRO A 73 -7.09 -9.16 -11.12
N ALA A 74 -8.29 -9.62 -11.44
CA ALA A 74 -9.29 -10.04 -10.45
C ALA A 74 -8.78 -11.11 -9.47
N LEU A 75 -7.80 -11.93 -9.87
CA LEU A 75 -7.15 -12.87 -8.97
C LEU A 75 -6.64 -12.16 -7.71
N TYR A 76 -5.96 -11.02 -7.81
CA TYR A 76 -5.49 -10.26 -6.64
C TYR A 76 -6.62 -9.58 -5.86
N GLY A 77 -7.74 -9.25 -6.51
CA GLY A 77 -8.86 -8.51 -5.91
C GLY A 77 -9.69 -9.32 -4.91
N ALA A 78 -9.61 -10.64 -4.94
CA ALA A 78 -10.25 -11.53 -3.96
C ALA A 78 -9.33 -11.88 -2.77
N MET A 79 -8.12 -11.30 -2.71
CA MET A 79 -7.03 -11.80 -1.86
C MET A 79 -6.45 -10.75 -0.91
N SER A 80 -5.54 -11.20 -0.03
CA SER A 80 -4.97 -10.39 1.05
C SER A 80 -4.14 -9.21 0.53
N CYS A 81 -4.25 -8.06 1.19
CA CYS A 81 -3.40 -6.90 0.96
C CYS A 81 -2.83 -6.37 2.28
N LYS A 82 -1.68 -5.70 2.20
CA LYS A 82 -1.05 -5.02 3.34
C LYS A 82 -0.75 -3.58 2.99
N ALA A 83 -0.99 -2.68 3.94
CA ALA A 83 -0.61 -1.29 3.83
C ALA A 83 0.58 -1.00 4.76
N PHE A 84 1.50 -0.15 4.33
CA PHE A 84 2.56 0.38 5.20
C PHE A 84 2.95 1.80 4.79
N GLY A 85 3.27 2.62 5.78
CA GLY A 85 3.71 4.01 5.59
C GLY A 85 5.22 4.12 5.66
N GLN A 86 5.78 4.87 4.71
CA GLN A 86 7.15 5.39 4.74
C GLN A 86 7.09 6.88 5.04
N TYR A 87 7.64 7.32 6.17
CA TYR A 87 7.57 8.72 6.60
C TYR A 87 8.86 9.50 6.35
N LEU A 88 8.73 10.80 6.06
CA LEU A 88 9.85 11.69 5.73
C LEU A 88 10.78 12.00 6.92
N SER A 89 10.33 11.77 8.15
CA SER A 89 11.09 12.02 9.38
C SER A 89 11.41 10.72 10.11
N ARG A 90 12.71 10.39 10.17
CA ARG A 90 13.36 9.25 10.86
C ARG A 90 12.90 7.87 10.39
N SER A 91 13.72 7.25 9.54
CA SER A 91 14.06 5.82 9.39
C SER A 91 13.07 4.70 9.77
N MET A 92 11.77 4.96 9.89
CA MET A 92 10.79 4.05 10.48
C MET A 92 9.71 3.72 9.45
N VAL A 93 9.68 2.45 9.05
CA VAL A 93 8.58 1.86 8.27
C VAL A 93 7.54 1.38 9.28
N GLN A 94 6.31 1.87 9.19
CA GLN A 94 5.21 1.42 10.05
C GLN A 94 4.17 0.69 9.21
N PHE A 95 3.94 -0.58 9.54
CA PHE A 95 2.89 -1.38 8.91
C PHE A 95 1.52 -0.98 9.46
N PHE A 96 0.55 -0.86 8.57
CA PHE A 96 -0.85 -0.65 8.90
C PHE A 96 -1.61 -1.97 8.73
N GLN A 97 -2.44 -2.31 9.72
CA GLN A 97 -3.47 -3.33 9.55
C GLN A 97 -4.62 -2.70 8.77
N ILE A 98 -5.03 -3.36 7.69
CA ILE A 98 -6.23 -3.00 6.92
C ILE A 98 -7.36 -3.84 7.50
N ASN A 99 -8.43 -3.18 7.96
CA ASN A 99 -9.69 -3.82 8.35
C ASN A 99 -10.66 -3.80 7.16
#